data_AF-A0A8H4STV3-F1
#
_entry.id   AF-A0A8H4STV3-F1
#
_cell.length_a   1.000
_cell.length_b   1.000
_cell.length_c   1.000
_cell.angle_alpha   90.00
_cell.angle_beta   90.00
_cell.angle_gamma   90.00
#
_symmetry.space_group_name_H-M   'P 1'
#
loop_
_entity.id
_entity.type
_entity.pdbx_description
1 polymer ?
#
loop_
_entity_poly.entity_id
_entity_poly.type
_entity_poly.pdbx_seq_one_letter_code
_entity_poly.pdbx_strand_id
1 'polypeptide(L)'
;MANRLALNRPGFSSPILSEALIHNGLVYTSGKIGVDVKTGALVSDDIAEQTKAVLGMLESVLHEAGSGLDKILKCNIYLTNTNDFAAMNAVCMTPDVTALYYNIINKVVRIKLGDRASAPLYLYSANLEEMIQHATKGDWDEFAKVYKKPIRSLSDRVDGIAICAILAHKVARKLFDDPSPPHVPLFHIADCLKLHITNNHPSMKKIGLLGPKISMLDSDDPDFFVAMLQRAGFEILIPQTPEDIEEVNRGMLQEVAKGIASVTDSTRSMFVEQAKKLIERGAQGIILGSTDLGFVLRQEDVGDIPLFEPAAIHAQELGIWICEGEEDTSP
;
A
#
# COMPACT_ATOMS: atom_id res chain seq x y z
N MET A 1 -7.33 25.11 39.39
CA MET A 1 -8.28 25.42 38.30
C MET A 1 -8.35 24.20 37.40
N ALA A 2 -9.55 23.80 36.98
CA ALA A 2 -9.80 22.47 36.43
C ALA A 2 -9.10 22.28 35.07
N ASN A 3 -8.05 21.45 35.01
CA ASN A 3 -7.43 20.96 33.77
C ASN A 3 -8.34 19.98 33.04
N ARG A 4 -9.66 20.20 33.02
CA ARG A 4 -10.65 19.29 32.44
C ARG A 4 -11.46 20.06 31.41
N LEU A 5 -11.27 19.74 30.14
CA LEU A 5 -12.00 20.34 29.02
C LEU A 5 -12.83 19.27 28.32
N ALA A 6 -14.15 19.43 28.31
CA ALA A 6 -15.03 18.61 27.48
C ALA A 6 -15.07 19.21 26.06
N LEU A 7 -15.02 18.34 25.06
CA LEU A 7 -14.90 18.75 23.67
C LEU A 7 -15.81 17.89 22.78
N ASN A 8 -16.44 18.56 21.81
CA ASN A 8 -17.28 17.97 20.77
C ASN A 8 -16.83 18.52 19.43
N ARG A 9 -16.96 17.73 18.36
CA ARG A 9 -16.75 18.23 17.01
C ARG A 9 -17.86 19.22 16.63
N PRO A 10 -17.59 20.12 15.67
CA PRO A 10 -18.62 20.96 15.08
C PRO A 10 -19.82 20.15 14.61
N GLY A 11 -21.03 20.58 15.01
CA GLY A 11 -22.29 19.92 14.63
C GLY A 11 -22.71 18.74 15.51
N PHE A 12 -21.86 18.27 16.44
CA PHE A 12 -22.24 17.26 17.43
C PHE A 12 -22.72 17.92 18.73
N SER A 13 -23.92 17.54 19.18
CA SER A 13 -24.44 17.92 20.49
C SER A 13 -25.15 16.72 21.11
N SER A 14 -24.86 16.46 22.38
CA SER A 14 -25.51 15.39 23.14
C SER A 14 -25.78 15.85 24.56
N PRO A 15 -26.98 15.58 25.11
CA PRO A 15 -27.30 15.92 26.49
C PRO A 15 -26.66 14.96 27.51
N ILE A 16 -26.09 13.84 27.06
CA ILE A 16 -25.62 12.75 27.93
C ILE A 16 -24.11 12.51 27.89
N LEU A 17 -23.40 12.95 26.85
CA LEU A 17 -21.96 12.74 26.73
C LEU A 17 -21.25 13.85 25.94
N SER A 18 -19.96 14.02 26.19
CA SER A 18 -19.05 14.72 25.28
C SER A 18 -18.28 13.72 24.42
N GLU A 19 -17.91 14.09 23.20
CA GLU A 19 -17.14 13.20 22.32
C GLU A 19 -15.73 12.96 22.83
N ALA A 20 -15.13 13.96 23.47
CA ALA A 20 -13.85 13.85 24.15
C ALA A 20 -13.81 14.61 25.48
N LEU A 21 -12.83 14.23 26.29
CA LEU A 21 -12.44 14.90 27.51
C LEU A 21 -10.91 15.01 27.54
N ILE A 22 -10.40 16.23 27.63
CA ILE A 22 -8.98 16.48 27.80
C ILE A 22 -8.71 16.65 29.29
N HIS A 23 -7.80 15.85 29.84
CA HIS A 23 -7.32 15.99 31.21
C HIS A 23 -5.82 15.74 31.33
N ASN A 24 -5.09 16.76 31.81
CA ASN A 24 -3.63 16.71 32.00
C ASN A 24 -2.85 16.21 30.76
N GLY A 25 -3.21 16.72 29.58
CA GLY A 25 -2.56 16.37 28.31
C GLY A 25 -2.98 15.02 27.71
N LEU A 26 -3.87 14.28 28.38
CA LEU A 26 -4.48 13.07 27.82
C LEU A 26 -5.86 13.39 27.26
N VAL A 27 -6.14 12.85 26.08
CA VAL A 27 -7.47 12.92 25.45
C VAL A 27 -8.17 11.59 25.65
N TYR A 28 -9.30 11.61 26.35
CA TYR A 28 -10.18 10.47 26.51
C TYR A 28 -11.35 10.63 25.55
N THR A 29 -11.57 9.66 24.67
CA THR A 29 -12.66 9.69 23.71
C THR A 29 -13.82 8.81 24.19
N SER A 30 -15.04 9.25 23.92
CA SER A 30 -16.24 8.43 24.08
C SER A 30 -16.31 7.40 22.94
N GLY A 31 -16.96 6.27 23.22
CA GLY A 31 -17.15 5.20 22.24
C GLY A 31 -17.77 5.71 20.93
N LYS A 32 -17.30 5.19 19.81
CA LYS A 32 -17.77 5.53 18.46
C LYS A 32 -18.37 4.29 17.81
N ILE A 33 -19.43 4.53 17.03
CA ILE A 33 -20.13 3.52 16.24
C ILE A 33 -20.14 4.04 14.80
N GLY A 34 -19.94 3.16 13.82
CA GLY A 34 -19.94 3.52 12.41
C GLY A 34 -21.35 3.83 11.95
N VAL A 35 -21.83 5.04 12.23
CA VAL A 35 -23.18 5.50 11.88
C VAL A 35 -23.14 6.72 10.97
N ASP A 36 -24.16 6.84 10.12
CA ASP A 36 -24.41 8.08 9.39
C ASP A 36 -24.88 9.16 10.38
N VAL A 37 -24.19 10.30 10.36
CA VAL A 37 -24.40 11.38 11.34
C VAL A 37 -25.73 12.12 11.19
N LYS A 38 -26.43 11.99 10.05
CA LYS A 38 -27.72 12.64 9.80
C LYS A 38 -28.87 11.75 10.24
N THR A 39 -28.76 10.45 9.99
CA THR A 39 -29.83 9.47 10.18
C THR A 39 -29.68 8.68 11.47
N GLY A 40 -28.47 8.56 12.01
CA GLY A 40 -28.15 7.74 13.17
C GLY A 40 -28.15 6.23 12.89
N ALA A 41 -28.39 5.80 11.65
CA ALA A 41 -28.31 4.41 11.24
C ALA A 41 -26.85 3.97 11.03
N LEU A 42 -26.57 2.67 11.11
CA LEU A 42 -25.26 2.14 10.70
C LEU A 42 -24.95 2.57 9.27
N VAL A 43 -23.69 2.89 9.00
CA VAL A 43 -23.26 3.31 7.65
C VAL A 43 -23.45 2.20 6.62
N SER A 44 -23.38 0.94 7.06
CA SER A 44 -23.46 -0.26 6.23
C SER A 44 -23.58 -1.51 7.11
N ASP A 45 -23.99 -2.63 6.53
CA ASP A 45 -23.88 -3.96 7.16
C ASP A 45 -22.45 -4.54 7.04
N ASP A 46 -21.57 -3.93 6.24
CA ASP A 46 -20.17 -4.34 6.09
C ASP A 46 -19.28 -3.81 7.24
N ILE A 47 -18.54 -4.72 7.89
CA ILE A 47 -17.70 -4.35 9.03
C ILE A 47 -16.51 -3.45 8.65
N ALA A 48 -15.95 -3.59 7.45
CA ALA A 48 -14.83 -2.76 7.04
C ALA A 48 -15.30 -1.31 6.84
N GLU A 49 -16.47 -1.11 6.25
CA GLU A 49 -17.10 0.22 6.12
C GLU A 49 -17.46 0.82 7.48
N GLN A 50 -18.04 0.03 8.39
CA GLN A 50 -18.28 0.47 9.77
C GLN A 50 -16.98 0.85 10.50
N THR A 51 -15.93 0.06 10.34
CA THR A 51 -14.62 0.31 10.97
C THR A 51 -14.00 1.59 10.44
N LYS A 52 -14.04 1.84 9.13
CA LYS A 52 -13.57 3.09 8.52
C LYS A 52 -14.33 4.29 9.07
N ALA A 53 -15.66 4.21 9.18
CA ALA A 53 -16.48 5.27 9.74
C ALA A 53 -16.14 5.56 11.21
N VAL A 54 -15.93 4.52 12.02
CA VAL A 54 -15.49 4.67 13.43
C VAL A 54 -14.15 5.38 13.52
N LEU A 55 -13.15 4.95 12.73
CA LEU A 55 -11.81 5.53 12.74
C LEU A 55 -11.83 7.00 12.26
N GLY A 56 -12.59 7.32 11.21
CA GLY A 56 -12.73 8.70 10.74
C GLY A 56 -13.41 9.61 11.77
N MET A 57 -14.42 9.11 12.50
CA MET A 57 -15.00 9.86 13.62
C MET A 57 -14.00 10.06 14.75
N LEU A 58 -13.21 9.04 15.08
CA LEU A 58 -12.19 9.12 16.12
C LEU A 58 -11.10 10.14 15.75
N GLU A 59 -10.60 10.09 14.53
CA GLU A 59 -9.62 11.04 13.99
C GLU A 59 -10.12 12.47 14.09
N SER A 60 -11.36 12.72 13.63
CA SER A 60 -11.96 14.04 13.65
C SER A 60 -12.10 14.60 15.08
N VAL A 61 -12.42 13.76 16.07
CA VAL A 61 -12.51 14.18 17.49
C VAL A 61 -11.13 14.45 18.06
N LEU A 62 -10.14 13.61 17.75
CA LEU A 62 -8.76 13.80 18.19
C LEU A 62 -8.16 15.07 17.60
N HIS A 63 -8.42 15.36 16.33
CA HIS A 63 -7.99 16.59 15.66
C HIS A 63 -8.54 17.83 16.37
N GLU A 64 -9.85 17.85 16.66
CA GLU A 64 -10.47 18.95 17.41
C GLU A 64 -9.87 19.09 18.83
N ALA A 65 -9.45 17.98 19.43
CA ALA A 65 -8.73 17.96 20.71
C ALA A 65 -7.24 18.33 20.61
N GLY A 66 -6.72 18.69 19.43
CA GLY A 66 -5.30 19.01 19.22
C GLY A 66 -4.37 17.78 19.22
N SER A 67 -4.91 16.60 18.94
CA SER A 67 -4.20 15.32 18.88
C SER A 67 -4.41 14.63 17.51
N GLY A 68 -3.99 13.36 17.38
CA GLY A 68 -4.13 12.56 16.17
C GLY A 68 -4.10 11.05 16.45
N LEU A 69 -4.46 10.24 15.45
CA LEU A 69 -4.44 8.77 15.55
C LEU A 69 -3.04 8.22 15.86
N ASP A 70 -1.99 8.91 15.41
CA ASP A 70 -0.57 8.61 15.65
C ASP A 70 -0.15 8.70 17.13
N LYS A 71 -0.96 9.35 17.97
CA LYS A 71 -0.70 9.57 19.41
C LYS A 71 -1.58 8.70 20.31
N ILE A 72 -2.23 7.68 19.76
CA ILE A 72 -3.07 6.76 20.53
C ILE A 72 -2.20 5.90 21.44
N LEU A 73 -2.40 6.04 22.75
CA LEU A 73 -1.75 5.17 23.75
C LEU A 73 -2.47 3.81 23.87
N LYS A 74 -3.78 3.77 23.66
CA LYS A 74 -4.61 2.58 23.73
C LYS A 74 -5.92 2.78 22.96
N CYS A 75 -6.31 1.79 22.16
CA CYS A 75 -7.62 1.69 21.53
C CYS A 75 -8.24 0.33 21.83
N ASN A 76 -9.50 0.31 22.26
CA ASN A 76 -10.26 -0.94 22.43
C ASN A 76 -11.34 -0.98 21.34
N ILE A 77 -11.34 -2.03 20.54
CA ILE A 77 -12.36 -2.27 19.51
C ILE A 77 -13.24 -3.42 19.98
N TYR A 78 -14.56 -3.19 19.98
CA TYR A 78 -15.54 -4.19 20.35
C TYR A 78 -16.29 -4.63 19.10
N LEU A 79 -16.32 -5.93 18.84
CA LEU A 79 -17.06 -6.53 17.74
C LEU A 79 -18.27 -7.26 18.28
N THR A 80 -19.39 -7.16 17.59
CA THR A 80 -20.61 -7.93 17.90
C THR A 80 -20.48 -9.38 17.47
N ASN A 81 -19.63 -9.67 16.48
CA ASN A 81 -19.33 -11.00 15.97
C ASN A 81 -17.81 -11.19 15.83
N THR A 82 -17.28 -12.29 16.36
CA THR A 82 -15.84 -12.58 16.33
C THR A 82 -15.34 -12.94 14.93
N ASN A 83 -16.21 -13.38 14.03
CA ASN A 83 -15.85 -13.70 12.64
C ASN A 83 -15.42 -12.45 11.85
N ASP A 84 -15.81 -11.26 12.30
CA ASP A 84 -15.52 -9.99 11.64
C ASP A 84 -14.12 -9.45 11.95
N PHE A 85 -13.38 -10.11 12.86
CA PHE A 85 -12.08 -9.65 13.32
C PHE A 85 -11.08 -9.45 12.17
N ALA A 86 -11.02 -10.39 11.23
CA ALA A 86 -10.07 -10.30 10.12
C ALA A 86 -10.35 -9.09 9.23
N ALA A 87 -11.63 -8.85 8.89
CA ALA A 87 -12.05 -7.74 8.04
C ALA A 87 -11.88 -6.38 8.74
N MET A 88 -12.22 -6.28 10.04
CA MET A 88 -11.96 -5.09 10.86
C MET A 88 -10.45 -4.80 10.96
N ASN A 89 -9.64 -5.81 11.28
CA ASN A 89 -8.21 -5.63 11.48
C ASN A 89 -7.50 -5.15 10.20
N ALA A 90 -7.96 -5.59 9.03
CA ALA A 90 -7.45 -5.14 7.74
C ALA A 90 -7.66 -3.62 7.51
N VAL A 91 -8.67 -3.01 8.14
CA VAL A 91 -8.91 -1.56 8.08
C VAL A 91 -8.05 -0.79 9.07
N CYS A 92 -7.84 -1.34 10.26
CA CYS A 92 -7.00 -0.72 11.30
C CYS A 92 -5.50 -0.80 11.01
N MET A 93 -5.09 -1.68 10.10
CA MET A 93 -3.72 -1.72 9.62
C MET A 93 -3.48 -0.55 8.66
N THR A 94 -2.52 0.30 9.00
CA THR A 94 -1.90 1.21 8.03
C THR A 94 -1.37 0.39 6.85
N PRO A 95 -1.35 0.95 5.62
CA PRO A 95 -0.64 0.40 4.47
C PRO A 95 0.88 0.32 4.68
N ASP A 96 1.35 -0.32 5.74
CA ASP A 96 2.76 -0.67 5.87
C ASP A 96 3.04 -1.80 4.89
N VAL A 97 3.40 -1.41 3.66
CA VAL A 97 3.78 -2.31 2.57
C VAL A 97 4.83 -3.31 3.07
N THR A 98 5.76 -2.88 3.91
CA THR A 98 6.77 -3.76 4.52
C THR A 98 6.14 -4.89 5.36
N ALA A 99 5.08 -4.60 6.12
CA ALA A 99 4.35 -5.62 6.88
C ALA A 99 3.59 -6.58 5.95
N LEU A 100 3.04 -6.09 4.83
CA LEU A 100 2.44 -6.92 3.78
C LEU A 100 3.46 -7.93 3.24
N TYR A 101 4.67 -7.48 2.88
CA TYR A 101 5.75 -8.38 2.42
C TYR A 101 6.07 -9.44 3.47
N TYR A 102 6.33 -9.03 4.71
CA TYR A 102 6.67 -9.98 5.79
C TYR A 102 5.58 -11.04 5.98
N ASN A 103 4.31 -10.63 5.99
CA ASN A 103 3.17 -11.53 6.19
C ASN A 103 3.00 -12.49 5.01
N ILE A 104 3.06 -12.01 3.77
CA ILE A 104 2.90 -12.83 2.57
C ILE A 104 4.05 -13.83 2.46
N ILE A 105 5.29 -13.39 2.61
CA ILE A 105 6.47 -14.26 2.51
C ILE A 105 6.39 -15.39 3.55
N ASN A 106 6.13 -15.06 4.81
CA ASN A 106 5.99 -16.09 5.86
C ASN A 106 4.79 -17.02 5.63
N LYS A 107 3.69 -16.51 5.07
CA LYS A 107 2.55 -17.35 4.70
C LYS A 107 2.92 -18.36 3.61
N VAL A 108 3.62 -17.92 2.56
CA VAL A 108 4.09 -18.81 1.48
C VAL A 108 5.05 -19.87 2.03
N VAL A 109 6.01 -19.46 2.87
CA VAL A 109 6.96 -20.39 3.51
C VAL A 109 6.23 -21.43 4.36
N ARG A 110 5.22 -21.06 5.14
CA ARG A 110 4.43 -22.02 5.92
C ARG A 110 3.65 -23.00 5.04
N ILE A 111 3.08 -22.51 3.93
CA ILE A 111 2.35 -23.36 2.98
C ILE A 111 3.28 -24.39 2.34
N LYS A 112 4.52 -24.01 2.01
CA LYS A 112 5.47 -24.89 1.31
C LYS A 112 6.25 -25.82 2.26
N LEU A 113 6.69 -25.32 3.41
CA LEU A 113 7.64 -26.01 4.30
C LEU A 113 7.02 -26.48 5.63
N GLY A 114 5.77 -26.10 5.90
CA GLY A 114 4.98 -26.54 7.05
C GLY A 114 4.62 -25.43 8.04
N ASP A 115 3.57 -25.65 8.84
CA ASP A 115 2.89 -24.62 9.65
C ASP A 115 3.77 -23.86 10.65
N ARG A 116 4.90 -24.45 11.06
CA ARG A 116 5.85 -23.85 12.01
C ARG A 116 7.04 -23.17 11.35
N ALA A 117 7.16 -23.24 10.02
CA ALA A 117 8.23 -22.61 9.27
C ALA A 117 8.06 -21.08 9.25
N SER A 118 9.17 -20.38 9.11
CA SER A 118 9.22 -18.92 8.97
C SER A 118 10.41 -18.54 8.10
N ALA A 119 10.25 -17.52 7.27
CA ALA A 119 11.32 -17.08 6.38
C ALA A 119 12.46 -16.43 7.18
N PRO A 120 13.73 -16.81 6.96
CA PRO A 120 14.87 -16.06 7.47
C PRO A 120 14.99 -14.74 6.70
N LEU A 121 14.78 -13.61 7.37
CA LEU A 121 14.74 -12.28 6.73
C LEU A 121 15.59 -11.27 7.49
N TYR A 122 16.36 -10.47 6.75
CA TYR A 122 16.94 -9.22 7.23
C TYR A 122 16.11 -8.05 6.71
N LEU A 123 15.63 -7.20 7.61
CA LEU A 123 14.82 -6.03 7.24
C LEU A 123 15.57 -4.74 7.57
N TYR A 124 15.68 -3.86 6.56
CA TYR A 124 16.04 -2.47 6.74
C TYR A 124 14.85 -1.58 6.34
N SER A 125 14.38 -0.75 7.27
CA SER A 125 13.31 0.21 7.01
C SER A 125 13.91 1.61 6.83
N ALA A 126 13.90 2.09 5.58
CA ALA A 126 14.33 3.45 5.26
C ALA A 126 13.33 4.50 5.78
N ASN A 127 13.81 5.71 6.04
CA ASN A 127 12.93 6.83 6.38
C ASN A 127 12.23 7.34 5.11
N LEU A 128 10.90 7.19 5.07
CA LEU A 128 10.10 7.59 3.91
C LEU A 128 10.17 9.10 3.63
N GLU A 129 10.18 9.94 4.67
CA GLU A 129 10.23 11.39 4.53
C GLU A 129 11.50 11.84 3.78
N GLU A 130 12.66 11.31 4.16
CA GLU A 130 13.94 11.57 3.49
C GLU A 130 13.89 11.16 2.01
N MET A 131 13.34 9.98 1.72
CA MET A 131 13.20 9.49 0.35
C MET A 131 12.28 10.36 -0.50
N ILE A 132 11.12 10.76 0.04
CA ILE A 132 10.16 11.62 -0.68
C ILE A 132 10.74 13.01 -0.94
N GLN A 133 11.52 13.56 -0.01
CA GLN A 133 12.20 14.84 -0.21
C GLN A 133 13.18 14.79 -1.40
N HIS A 134 13.97 13.73 -1.52
CA HIS A 134 14.87 13.56 -2.67
C HIS A 134 14.12 13.31 -3.97
N ALA A 135 13.10 12.44 -3.95
CA ALA A 135 12.28 12.15 -5.13
C ALA A 135 11.57 13.40 -5.66
N THR A 136 11.03 14.25 -4.78
CA THR A 136 10.33 15.49 -5.16
C THR A 136 11.25 16.50 -5.84
N LYS A 137 12.54 16.52 -5.46
CA LYS A 137 13.57 17.37 -6.08
C LYS A 137 14.16 16.77 -7.36
N GLY A 138 13.87 15.49 -7.64
CA GLY A 138 14.54 14.74 -8.70
C GLY A 138 15.98 14.33 -8.37
N ASP A 139 16.38 14.40 -7.10
CA ASP A 139 17.73 14.10 -6.62
C ASP A 139 17.96 12.59 -6.50
N TRP A 140 17.88 11.85 -7.60
CA TRP A 140 17.95 10.38 -7.62
C TRP A 140 19.29 9.82 -7.11
N ASP A 141 20.37 10.60 -7.18
CA ASP A 141 21.66 10.20 -6.62
C ASP A 141 21.65 10.22 -5.09
N GLU A 142 21.04 11.22 -4.47
CA GLU A 142 20.85 11.25 -3.01
C GLU A 142 19.82 10.20 -2.57
N PHE A 143 18.74 10.03 -3.33
CA PHE A 143 17.76 8.95 -3.10
C PHE A 143 18.45 7.57 -3.06
N ALA A 144 19.37 7.30 -3.99
CA ALA A 144 20.10 6.04 -4.02
C ALA A 144 21.00 5.84 -2.78
N LYS A 145 21.60 6.92 -2.24
CA LYS A 145 22.50 6.81 -1.07
C LYS A 145 21.79 6.29 0.17
N VAL A 146 20.49 6.55 0.32
CA VAL A 146 19.65 6.00 1.41
C VAL A 146 19.75 4.48 1.46
N TYR A 147 19.78 3.82 0.29
CA TYR A 147 19.83 2.36 0.18
C TYR A 147 21.25 1.78 0.06
N LYS A 148 22.23 2.53 -0.47
CA LYS A 148 23.58 2.02 -0.75
C LYS A 148 24.26 1.38 0.47
N LYS A 149 24.28 2.08 1.60
CA LYS A 149 24.96 1.59 2.81
C LYS A 149 24.26 0.34 3.40
N PRO A 150 22.92 0.35 3.60
CA PRO A 150 22.18 -0.84 4.03
C PRO A 150 22.39 -2.05 3.12
N ILE A 151 22.23 -1.87 1.81
CA ILE A 151 22.42 -2.93 0.82
C ILE A 151 23.82 -3.54 0.96
N ARG A 152 24.88 -2.72 0.91
CA ARG A 152 26.26 -3.22 1.07
C ARG A 152 26.49 -3.95 2.40
N SER A 153 25.88 -3.48 3.49
CA SER A 153 26.04 -4.11 4.80
C SER A 153 25.31 -5.44 4.94
N LEU A 154 24.28 -5.66 4.13
CA LEU A 154 23.46 -6.87 4.15
C LEU A 154 23.93 -7.89 3.11
N SER A 155 24.57 -7.48 2.02
CA SER A 155 24.96 -8.34 0.90
C SER A 155 25.70 -9.62 1.35
N ASP A 156 26.61 -9.53 2.32
CA ASP A 156 27.39 -10.70 2.80
C ASP A 156 26.59 -11.65 3.73
N ARG A 157 25.30 -11.39 3.94
CA ARG A 157 24.44 -12.11 4.90
C ARG A 157 23.13 -12.61 4.28
N VAL A 158 22.91 -12.35 3.00
CA VAL A 158 21.68 -12.67 2.30
C VAL A 158 22.02 -13.32 0.97
N ASP A 159 21.12 -14.12 0.43
CA ASP A 159 21.29 -14.73 -0.90
C ASP A 159 20.62 -13.89 -2.01
N GLY A 160 19.88 -12.85 -1.62
CA GLY A 160 19.14 -11.98 -2.54
C GLY A 160 18.62 -10.73 -1.83
N ILE A 161 18.35 -9.69 -2.61
CA ILE A 161 17.80 -8.41 -2.11
C ILE A 161 16.47 -8.12 -2.80
N ALA A 162 15.49 -7.67 -2.04
CA ALA A 162 14.25 -7.11 -2.56
C ALA A 162 14.04 -5.68 -2.04
N ILE A 163 13.51 -4.81 -2.90
CA ILE A 163 13.11 -3.45 -2.51
C ILE A 163 11.59 -3.41 -2.40
N CYS A 164 11.05 -3.22 -1.20
CA CYS A 164 9.61 -3.30 -0.94
C CYS A 164 8.82 -2.02 -1.32
N ALA A 165 9.20 -1.35 -2.42
CA ALA A 165 8.54 -0.13 -2.90
C ALA A 165 8.72 0.04 -4.41
N ILE A 166 7.64 0.33 -5.15
CA ILE A 166 7.70 0.52 -6.62
C ILE A 166 8.64 1.68 -6.97
N LEU A 167 8.44 2.86 -6.38
CA LEU A 167 9.23 4.06 -6.69
C LEU A 167 10.74 3.86 -6.50
N ALA A 168 11.15 3.13 -5.46
CA ALA A 168 12.56 2.93 -5.15
C ALA A 168 13.31 2.06 -6.19
N HIS A 169 12.58 1.33 -7.03
CA HIS A 169 13.21 0.63 -8.17
C HIS A 169 13.75 1.59 -9.24
N LYS A 170 13.35 2.87 -9.24
CA LYS A 170 13.93 3.87 -10.15
C LYS A 170 15.44 4.03 -9.96
N VAL A 171 15.95 3.76 -8.76
CA VAL A 171 17.38 3.79 -8.48
C VAL A 171 18.02 2.39 -8.47
N ALA A 172 17.29 1.33 -8.83
CA ALA A 172 17.79 -0.05 -8.83
C ALA A 172 19.11 -0.17 -9.60
N ARG A 173 19.17 0.41 -10.80
CA ARG A 173 20.39 0.44 -11.60
C ARG A 173 21.54 1.17 -10.90
N LYS A 174 21.30 2.32 -10.28
CA LYS A 174 22.32 3.06 -9.51
C LYS A 174 22.85 2.29 -8.30
N LEU A 175 22.07 1.31 -7.81
CA LEU A 175 22.42 0.47 -6.67
C LEU A 175 23.17 -0.80 -7.10
N PHE A 176 22.80 -1.41 -8.23
CA PHE A 176 23.30 -2.71 -8.68
C PHE A 176 24.25 -2.67 -9.90
N ASP A 177 24.36 -1.54 -10.60
CA ASP A 177 25.41 -1.25 -11.60
C ASP A 177 26.52 -0.35 -11.01
N ASP A 178 26.60 -0.24 -9.68
CA ASP A 178 27.68 0.48 -8.98
C ASP A 178 29.04 -0.19 -9.30
N PRO A 179 30.18 0.54 -9.33
CA PRO A 179 31.49 -0.07 -9.58
C PRO A 179 31.87 -1.18 -8.60
N SER A 180 31.24 -1.20 -7.42
CA SER A 180 31.31 -2.30 -6.45
C SER A 180 29.88 -2.73 -6.10
N PRO A 181 29.19 -3.45 -6.99
CA PRO A 181 27.81 -3.79 -6.80
C PRO A 181 27.67 -4.87 -5.72
N PRO A 182 26.48 -5.06 -5.13
CA PRO A 182 26.17 -6.24 -4.35
C PRO A 182 26.48 -7.51 -5.16
N HIS A 183 27.07 -8.52 -4.54
CA HIS A 183 27.32 -9.81 -5.20
C HIS A 183 26.06 -10.70 -5.28
N VAL A 184 24.95 -10.23 -4.70
CA VAL A 184 23.67 -10.93 -4.63
C VAL A 184 22.67 -10.31 -5.62
N PRO A 185 21.75 -11.11 -6.19
CA PRO A 185 20.76 -10.61 -7.14
C PRO A 185 19.76 -9.64 -6.50
N LEU A 186 19.29 -8.68 -7.30
CA LEU A 186 18.09 -7.91 -7.01
C LEU A 186 16.85 -8.65 -7.56
N PHE A 187 15.89 -8.93 -6.70
CA PHE A 187 14.54 -9.30 -7.08
C PHE A 187 13.78 -8.04 -7.44
N HIS A 188 13.71 -7.76 -8.74
CA HIS A 188 13.08 -6.55 -9.24
C HIS A 188 11.56 -6.74 -9.35
N ILE A 189 10.77 -5.83 -8.79
CA ILE A 189 9.30 -5.93 -8.74
C ILE A 189 8.66 -6.10 -10.13
N ALA A 190 9.17 -5.40 -11.13
CA ALA A 190 8.67 -5.49 -12.50
C ALA A 190 8.99 -6.85 -13.16
N ASP A 191 10.11 -7.49 -12.80
CA ASP A 191 10.45 -8.82 -13.30
C ASP A 191 9.56 -9.90 -12.68
N CYS A 192 9.31 -9.81 -11.36
CA CYS A 192 8.35 -10.67 -10.68
C CYS A 192 6.94 -10.52 -11.26
N LEU A 193 6.50 -9.28 -11.51
CA LEU A 193 5.20 -9.01 -12.12
C LEU A 193 5.11 -9.59 -13.54
N LYS A 194 6.15 -9.40 -14.37
CA LYS A 194 6.25 -9.97 -15.72
C LYS A 194 6.16 -11.49 -15.68
N LEU A 195 6.93 -12.14 -14.81
CA LEU A 195 6.95 -13.60 -14.65
C LEU A 195 5.56 -14.11 -14.27
N HIS A 196 4.95 -13.48 -13.26
CA HIS A 196 3.62 -13.82 -12.80
C HIS A 196 2.57 -13.73 -13.91
N ILE A 197 2.52 -12.62 -14.64
CA ILE A 197 1.56 -12.43 -15.74
C ILE A 197 1.82 -13.46 -16.85
N THR A 198 3.08 -13.70 -17.21
CA THR A 198 3.43 -14.64 -18.29
C THR A 198 3.03 -16.07 -17.94
N ASN A 199 3.22 -16.48 -16.68
CA ASN A 199 2.90 -17.84 -16.23
C ASN A 199 1.39 -18.07 -16.06
N ASN A 200 0.66 -17.09 -15.52
CA ASN A 200 -0.76 -17.25 -15.19
C ASN A 200 -1.71 -16.79 -16.32
N HIS A 201 -1.24 -15.89 -17.19
CA HIS A 201 -2.02 -15.30 -18.27
C HIS A 201 -1.20 -15.21 -19.58
N PRO A 202 -0.76 -16.36 -20.15
CA PRO A 202 0.19 -16.38 -21.27
C PRO A 202 -0.29 -15.69 -22.55
N SER A 203 -1.60 -15.55 -22.74
CA SER A 203 -2.21 -14.84 -23.88
C SER A 203 -2.38 -13.34 -23.64
N MET A 204 -2.05 -12.83 -22.46
CA MET A 204 -2.21 -11.42 -22.11
C MET A 204 -1.15 -10.58 -22.83
N LYS A 205 -1.60 -9.52 -23.51
CA LYS A 205 -0.76 -8.57 -24.24
C LYS A 205 -1.03 -7.14 -23.86
N LYS A 206 -2.29 -6.78 -23.61
CA LYS A 206 -2.72 -5.40 -23.35
C LYS A 206 -3.14 -5.25 -21.89
N ILE A 207 -2.48 -4.38 -21.14
CA ILE A 207 -2.65 -4.26 -19.70
C ILE A 207 -2.81 -2.79 -19.32
N GLY A 208 -3.85 -2.47 -18.55
CA GLY A 208 -4.03 -1.12 -18.00
C GLY A 208 -3.10 -0.88 -16.82
N LEU A 209 -2.65 0.35 -16.64
CA LEU A 209 -1.82 0.77 -15.52
C LEU A 209 -2.37 2.07 -14.92
N LEU A 210 -2.67 2.03 -13.62
CA LEU A 210 -3.08 3.19 -12.83
C LEU A 210 -2.10 3.40 -11.69
N GLY A 211 -1.64 4.63 -11.50
CA GLY A 211 -0.69 4.97 -10.44
C GLY A 211 -0.22 6.41 -10.55
N PRO A 212 0.77 6.84 -9.75
CA PRO A 212 1.34 8.17 -9.89
C PRO A 212 2.02 8.30 -11.26
N LYS A 213 2.11 9.53 -11.79
CA LYS A 213 2.70 9.80 -13.12
C LYS A 213 4.04 9.11 -13.34
N ILE A 214 4.92 9.14 -12.35
CA ILE A 214 6.23 8.51 -12.45
C ILE A 214 6.11 7.03 -12.80
N SER A 215 5.16 6.29 -12.22
CA SER A 215 4.96 4.87 -12.55
C SER A 215 4.31 4.66 -13.91
N MET A 216 3.48 5.61 -14.38
CA MET A 216 2.74 5.50 -15.64
C MET A 216 3.53 5.99 -16.87
N LEU A 217 4.35 7.02 -16.72
CA LEU A 217 4.90 7.81 -17.83
C LEU A 217 6.42 7.67 -17.99
N ASP A 218 7.14 7.29 -16.94
CA ASP A 218 8.60 7.24 -16.93
C ASP A 218 9.10 6.03 -17.73
N SER A 219 8.99 6.19 -19.05
CA SER A 219 9.36 5.21 -20.07
C SER A 219 10.76 5.47 -20.65
N ASP A 220 11.32 6.65 -20.36
CA ASP A 220 12.69 7.03 -20.76
C ASP A 220 13.75 6.33 -19.91
N ASP A 221 13.41 5.94 -18.68
CA ASP A 221 14.23 5.08 -17.83
C ASP A 221 13.93 3.62 -18.17
N PRO A 222 14.76 2.96 -19.02
CA PRO A 222 14.41 1.65 -19.54
C PRO A 222 14.25 0.64 -18.40
N ASP A 223 15.01 0.81 -17.32
CA ASP A 223 15.13 -0.11 -16.19
C ASP A 223 14.12 0.21 -15.08
N PHE A 224 13.15 1.10 -15.35
CA PHE A 224 12.07 1.40 -14.44
C PHE A 224 10.71 0.87 -14.92
N PHE A 225 9.88 0.55 -13.93
CA PHE A 225 8.57 -0.09 -13.98
C PHE A 225 7.89 -0.22 -15.36
N VAL A 226 7.30 0.86 -15.91
CA VAL A 226 6.52 0.80 -17.16
C VAL A 226 7.37 0.41 -18.37
N ALA A 227 8.59 0.92 -18.47
CA ALA A 227 9.50 0.60 -19.57
C ALA A 227 9.90 -0.88 -19.56
N MET A 228 10.12 -1.47 -18.37
CA MET A 228 10.42 -2.90 -18.25
C MET A 228 9.26 -3.77 -18.73
N LEU A 229 8.02 -3.41 -18.39
CA LEU A 229 6.83 -4.14 -18.85
C LEU A 229 6.63 -4.00 -20.36
N GLN A 230 6.86 -2.81 -20.92
CA GLN A 230 6.82 -2.59 -22.37
C GLN A 230 7.89 -3.40 -23.10
N ARG A 231 9.13 -3.43 -22.59
CA ARG A 231 10.23 -4.25 -23.14
C ARG A 231 9.95 -5.75 -23.06
N ALA A 232 9.17 -6.18 -22.08
CA ALA A 232 8.68 -7.56 -21.99
C ALA A 232 7.60 -7.92 -23.04
N GLY A 233 7.16 -6.94 -23.84
CA GLY A 233 6.19 -7.14 -24.92
C GLY A 233 4.73 -6.91 -24.51
N PHE A 234 4.49 -6.26 -23.37
CA PHE A 234 3.15 -5.81 -23.00
C PHE A 234 2.84 -4.43 -23.58
N GLU A 235 1.66 -4.28 -24.18
CA GLU A 235 1.07 -2.99 -24.52
C GLU A 235 0.44 -2.39 -23.25
N ILE A 236 1.11 -1.43 -22.64
CA ILE A 236 0.64 -0.77 -21.42
C ILE A 236 -0.28 0.40 -21.78
N LEU A 237 -1.54 0.32 -21.33
CA LEU A 237 -2.52 1.38 -21.45
C LEU A 237 -2.55 2.22 -20.16
N ILE A 238 -2.45 3.53 -20.31
CA ILE A 238 -2.62 4.51 -19.23
C ILE A 238 -3.85 5.39 -19.52
N PRO A 239 -4.32 6.22 -18.57
CA PRO A 239 -5.42 7.16 -18.82
C PRO A 239 -5.18 7.98 -20.11
N GLN A 240 -6.25 8.23 -20.87
CA GLN A 240 -6.13 8.64 -22.27
C GLN A 240 -5.74 10.10 -22.45
N THR A 241 -6.33 10.99 -21.64
CA THR A 241 -6.15 12.43 -21.78
C THR A 241 -5.13 12.95 -20.76
N PRO A 242 -4.40 14.02 -21.08
CA PRO A 242 -3.55 14.70 -20.09
C PRO A 242 -4.32 15.04 -18.81
N GLU A 243 -5.57 15.48 -18.94
CA GLU A 243 -6.45 15.82 -17.81
C GLU A 243 -6.74 14.59 -16.93
N ASP A 244 -7.03 13.43 -17.52
CA ASP A 244 -7.22 12.19 -16.75
C ASP A 244 -5.94 11.78 -16.02
N ILE A 245 -4.78 11.92 -16.67
CA ILE A 245 -3.47 11.61 -16.08
C ILE A 245 -3.18 12.54 -14.90
N GLU A 246 -3.45 13.83 -15.04
CA GLU A 246 -3.31 14.81 -13.95
C GLU A 246 -4.22 14.46 -12.79
N GLU A 247 -5.48 14.09 -13.06
CA GLU A 247 -6.46 13.79 -12.02
C GLU A 247 -6.12 12.50 -11.27
N VAL A 248 -5.68 11.45 -11.97
CA VAL A 248 -5.15 10.23 -11.35
C VAL A 248 -3.96 10.55 -10.45
N ASN A 249 -3.03 11.39 -10.92
CA ASN A 249 -1.85 11.77 -10.16
C ASN A 249 -2.20 12.64 -8.93
N ARG A 250 -3.15 13.56 -9.07
CA ARG A 250 -3.69 14.36 -7.97
C ARG A 250 -4.30 13.46 -6.91
N GLY A 251 -5.19 12.55 -7.29
CA GLY A 251 -5.81 11.59 -6.38
C GLY A 251 -4.76 10.73 -5.66
N MET A 252 -3.75 10.25 -6.38
CA MET A 252 -2.64 9.51 -5.78
C MET A 252 -1.89 10.31 -4.72
N LEU A 253 -1.43 11.53 -5.03
CA LEU A 253 -0.53 12.29 -4.16
C LEU A 253 -1.26 13.02 -3.04
N GLN A 254 -2.46 13.54 -3.31
CA GLN A 254 -3.18 14.38 -2.36
C GLN A 254 -4.04 13.59 -1.38
N GLU A 255 -4.42 12.36 -1.74
CA GLU A 255 -5.34 11.52 -0.96
C GLU A 255 -4.73 10.14 -0.67
N VAL A 256 -4.50 9.32 -1.71
CA VAL A 256 -4.09 7.92 -1.53
C VAL A 256 -2.79 7.77 -0.74
N ALA A 257 -1.77 8.58 -1.06
CA ALA A 257 -0.47 8.58 -0.38
C ALA A 257 -0.52 9.06 1.07
N LYS A 258 -1.62 9.73 1.48
CA LYS A 258 -1.86 10.11 2.88
C LYS A 258 -2.63 9.04 3.66
N GLY A 259 -2.94 7.91 3.01
CA GLY A 259 -3.67 6.79 3.59
C GLY A 259 -5.15 6.77 3.21
N ILE A 260 -5.76 5.58 3.36
CA ILE A 260 -7.14 5.31 2.93
C ILE A 260 -8.19 6.24 3.56
N ALA A 261 -7.95 6.73 4.77
CA ALA A 261 -8.85 7.67 5.45
C ALA A 261 -8.93 9.04 4.75
N SER A 262 -7.91 9.41 3.97
CA SER A 262 -7.88 10.65 3.19
C SER A 262 -8.57 10.51 1.83
N VAL A 263 -8.98 9.30 1.42
CA VAL A 263 -9.55 9.04 0.09
C VAL A 263 -11.04 9.34 0.09
N THR A 264 -11.44 10.31 -0.73
CA THR A 264 -12.84 10.68 -0.93
C THR A 264 -13.58 9.72 -1.86
N ASP A 265 -14.91 9.67 -1.75
CA ASP A 265 -15.76 8.88 -2.66
C ASP A 265 -15.60 9.32 -4.12
N SER A 266 -15.38 10.63 -4.35
CA SER A 266 -15.12 11.17 -5.68
C SER A 266 -13.81 10.62 -6.26
N THR A 267 -12.74 10.60 -5.46
CA THR A 267 -11.46 10.05 -5.88
C THR A 267 -11.52 8.55 -6.11
N ARG A 268 -12.20 7.79 -5.22
CA ARG A 268 -12.46 6.36 -5.45
C ARG A 268 -13.22 6.13 -6.75
N SER A 269 -14.30 6.86 -6.96
CA SER A 269 -15.14 6.75 -8.17
C SER A 269 -14.35 7.07 -9.44
N MET A 270 -13.49 8.08 -9.39
CA MET A 270 -12.58 8.42 -10.48
C MET A 270 -11.65 7.25 -10.83
N PHE A 271 -11.00 6.62 -9.83
CA PHE A 271 -10.13 5.46 -10.11
C PHE A 271 -10.89 4.29 -10.73
N VAL A 272 -12.10 4.00 -10.26
CA VAL A 272 -12.97 2.97 -10.84
C VAL A 272 -13.36 3.31 -12.28
N GLU A 273 -13.71 4.56 -12.56
CA GLU A 273 -14.03 5.03 -13.90
C GLU A 273 -12.83 4.91 -14.85
N GLN A 274 -11.63 5.31 -14.41
CA GLN A 274 -10.42 5.17 -15.21
C GLN A 274 -10.08 3.70 -15.49
N ALA A 275 -10.26 2.81 -14.51
CA ALA A 275 -10.07 1.37 -14.73
C ALA A 275 -11.05 0.83 -15.80
N LYS A 276 -12.32 1.24 -15.75
CA LYS A 276 -13.33 0.87 -16.75
C LYS A 276 -12.98 1.41 -18.15
N LYS A 277 -12.55 2.67 -18.26
CA LYS A 277 -12.08 3.25 -19.54
C LYS A 277 -10.90 2.47 -20.12
N LEU A 278 -9.99 1.98 -19.29
CA LEU A 278 -8.88 1.12 -19.74
C LEU A 278 -9.37 -0.23 -20.25
N ILE A 279 -10.33 -0.85 -19.55
CA ILE A 279 -10.96 -2.12 -19.94
C ILE A 279 -11.71 -1.96 -21.27
N GLU A 280 -12.50 -0.89 -21.43
CA GLU A 280 -13.19 -0.56 -22.69
C GLU A 280 -12.23 -0.38 -23.87
N ARG A 281 -10.99 0.08 -23.59
CA ARG A 281 -9.90 0.19 -24.57
C ARG A 281 -9.14 -1.13 -24.80
N GLY A 282 -9.61 -2.23 -24.22
CA GLY A 282 -9.10 -3.57 -24.42
C GLY A 282 -8.06 -4.03 -23.39
N ALA A 283 -7.92 -3.36 -22.25
CA ALA A 283 -7.10 -3.88 -21.16
C ALA A 283 -7.62 -5.25 -20.69
N GLN A 284 -6.75 -6.24 -20.72
CA GLN A 284 -7.02 -7.62 -20.31
C GLN A 284 -6.65 -7.88 -18.84
N GLY A 285 -6.13 -6.86 -18.16
CA GLY A 285 -5.73 -6.83 -16.75
C GLY A 285 -5.45 -5.39 -16.35
N ILE A 286 -5.53 -5.08 -15.05
CA ILE A 286 -5.19 -3.75 -14.51
C ILE A 286 -4.07 -3.89 -13.49
N ILE A 287 -2.97 -3.16 -13.67
CA ILE A 287 -1.86 -3.07 -12.72
C ILE A 287 -2.08 -1.87 -11.81
N LEU A 288 -1.96 -2.13 -10.50
CA LEU A 288 -1.91 -1.10 -9.47
C LEU A 288 -0.47 -0.59 -9.31
N GLY A 289 -0.14 0.50 -10.01
CA GLY A 289 1.18 1.14 -10.02
C GLY A 289 1.58 1.85 -8.72
N SER A 290 0.78 1.69 -7.66
CA SER A 290 1.15 2.04 -6.29
C SER A 290 0.63 0.98 -5.35
N THR A 291 1.39 0.73 -4.29
CA THR A 291 1.03 -0.23 -3.24
C THR A 291 -0.17 0.22 -2.42
N ASP A 292 -0.41 1.53 -2.35
CA ASP A 292 -1.55 2.10 -1.63
C ASP A 292 -2.86 2.04 -2.46
N LEU A 293 -2.76 1.82 -3.77
CA LEU A 293 -3.94 1.81 -4.64
C LEU A 293 -4.81 0.57 -4.45
N GLY A 294 -4.25 -0.52 -3.91
CA GLY A 294 -5.00 -1.73 -3.54
C GLY A 294 -6.04 -1.50 -2.44
N PHE A 295 -5.97 -0.39 -1.71
CA PHE A 295 -7.01 0.00 -0.74
C PHE A 295 -8.19 0.74 -1.37
N VAL A 296 -8.01 1.25 -2.60
CA VAL A 296 -8.97 2.10 -3.31
C VAL A 296 -9.72 1.32 -4.38
N LEU A 297 -8.98 0.59 -5.22
CA LEU A 297 -9.52 -0.21 -6.31
C LEU A 297 -9.46 -1.69 -5.94
N ARG A 298 -10.61 -2.39 -6.00
CA ARG A 298 -10.74 -3.81 -5.63
C ARG A 298 -11.10 -4.66 -6.85
N GLN A 299 -10.90 -5.98 -6.74
CA GLN A 299 -11.21 -6.92 -7.81
C GLN A 299 -12.66 -6.81 -8.30
N GLU A 300 -13.61 -6.60 -7.40
CA GLU A 300 -15.03 -6.39 -7.71
C GLU A 300 -15.31 -5.16 -8.60
N ASP A 301 -14.46 -4.13 -8.54
CA ASP A 301 -14.62 -2.91 -9.34
C ASP A 301 -14.26 -3.13 -10.82
N VAL A 302 -13.43 -4.13 -11.11
CA VAL A 302 -12.94 -4.47 -12.47
C VAL A 302 -13.53 -5.78 -13.03
N GLY A 303 -14.41 -6.44 -12.27
CA GLY A 303 -15.12 -7.64 -12.70
C GLY A 303 -14.18 -8.84 -12.91
N ASP A 304 -14.34 -9.53 -14.05
CA ASP A 304 -13.58 -10.75 -14.38
C ASP A 304 -12.16 -10.46 -14.89
N ILE A 305 -11.81 -9.19 -15.08
CA ILE A 305 -10.47 -8.79 -15.51
C ILE A 305 -9.52 -8.82 -14.30
N PRO A 306 -8.36 -9.50 -14.37
CA PRO A 306 -7.45 -9.62 -13.23
C PRO A 306 -6.90 -8.26 -12.80
N LEU A 307 -6.92 -8.03 -11.48
CA LEU A 307 -6.27 -6.91 -10.83
C LEU A 307 -4.91 -7.36 -10.28
N PHE A 308 -3.83 -6.76 -10.76
CA PHE A 308 -2.47 -7.08 -10.35
C PHE A 308 -1.97 -6.08 -9.31
N GLU A 309 -1.65 -6.60 -8.12
CA GLU A 309 -1.02 -5.87 -7.03
C GLU A 309 0.49 -6.20 -7.00
N PRO A 310 1.37 -5.34 -7.56
CA PRO A 310 2.77 -5.69 -7.77
C PRO A 310 3.52 -6.04 -6.47
N ALA A 311 3.20 -5.37 -5.36
CA ALA A 311 3.83 -5.68 -4.07
C ALA A 311 3.41 -7.04 -3.52
N ALA A 312 2.14 -7.41 -3.63
CA ALA A 312 1.67 -8.72 -3.20
C ALA A 312 2.29 -9.83 -4.06
N ILE A 313 2.32 -9.64 -5.38
CA ILE A 313 2.96 -10.56 -6.33
C ILE A 313 4.46 -10.69 -6.02
N HIS A 314 5.17 -9.58 -5.84
CA HIS A 314 6.59 -9.59 -5.52
C HIS A 314 6.89 -10.35 -4.22
N ALA A 315 6.08 -10.12 -3.16
CA ALA A 315 6.21 -10.85 -1.91
C ALA A 315 5.92 -12.35 -2.05
N GLN A 316 4.97 -12.74 -2.90
CA GLN A 316 4.68 -14.15 -3.18
C GLN A 316 5.84 -14.83 -3.90
N GLU A 317 6.35 -14.23 -4.99
CA GLU A 317 7.48 -14.75 -5.75
C GLU A 317 8.74 -14.87 -4.89
N LEU A 318 9.00 -13.90 -4.00
CA LEU A 318 10.09 -13.99 -3.02
C LEU A 318 9.92 -15.17 -2.06
N GLY A 319 8.71 -15.38 -1.53
CA GLY A 319 8.42 -16.52 -0.66
C GLY A 319 8.60 -17.86 -1.37
N ILE A 320 8.24 -17.95 -2.66
CA ILE A 320 8.44 -19.15 -3.48
C ILE A 320 9.94 -19.40 -3.65
N TRP A 321 10.69 -18.38 -4.07
CA TRP A 321 12.13 -18.46 -4.29
C TRP A 321 12.90 -18.88 -3.03
N ILE A 322 12.55 -18.33 -1.86
CA ILE A 322 13.13 -18.73 -0.57
C ILE A 322 12.98 -20.24 -0.33
N CYS A 323 11.83 -20.81 -0.70
CA CYS A 323 11.58 -22.24 -0.49
C CYS A 323 12.33 -23.14 -1.50
N GLU A 324 12.55 -22.67 -2.73
CA GLU A 324 13.27 -23.42 -3.77
C GLU A 324 14.74 -23.67 -3.40
N GLY A 325 15.34 -22.77 -2.61
CA GLY A 325 16.68 -22.97 -2.04
C GLY A 325 16.77 -23.99 -0.90
N GLU A 326 15.64 -24.37 -0.27
CA GLU A 326 15.61 -25.32 0.85
C GLU A 326 15.29 -26.77 0.44
N GLU A 327 14.74 -27.00 -0.76
CA GLU A 327 14.38 -28.33 -1.25
C GLU A 327 15.58 -29.29 -1.42
N ASP A 328 16.83 -28.79 -1.44
CA ASP A 328 18.05 -29.57 -1.65
C ASP A 328 18.84 -29.91 -0.37
N THR A 329 18.23 -29.77 0.82
CA THR A 329 18.92 -29.97 2.12
C THR A 329 18.35 -31.08 3.00
N SER A 330 17.71 -32.09 2.42
CA SER A 330 17.38 -33.31 3.16
C SER A 330 18.61 -34.24 3.26
N PRO A 331 18.96 -34.75 4.45
CA PRO A 331 20.18 -35.54 4.71
C PRO A 331 20.21 -36.93 4.05
#